data_AF-T0QQI3-F1
#
_entry.id   AF-T0QQI3-F1
#
_cell.length_a   1.000
_cell.length_b   1.000
_cell.length_c   1.000
_cell.angle_alpha   90.00
_cell.angle_beta   90.00
_cell.angle_gamma   90.00
#
_symmetry.space_group_name_H-M   'P 1'
#
loop_
_entity.id
_entity.type
_entity.pdbx_description
1 polymer ?
#
loop_
_entity_poly.entity_id
_entity_poly.type
_entity_poly.pdbx_seq_one_letter_code
_entity_poly.pdbx_strand_id
1 'polypeptide(L)'
;MGFGAFVRDSVLALLILSASGLVGYFRRRWAYRPLHKYGLTLGAMLVGAGAYMFLRSNSGTLAALVLLFLTMLGFAAGDGCVAIGLTGGIATGKSTVSKRLREKGAVIIDADVVARQVVEPGQPAHRAIVAAFGTDILNPDRTLDRAKLGSLVFNDPAKRATLNSCTHKHILLAMFFELLYLRVVKRAKLVVFDAPLLFETQILEYFCTPIVVVACSEANQLTRLMSRDKLPKDQATKRIQAQMPLAEKAAKANIVLDNNDSPEALIKLVDATYETLKRVY
;
A
#
# COMPACT_ATOMS: atom_id res chain seq x y z
N MET A 1 -26.93 25.25 25.85
CA MET A 1 -26.27 25.39 24.53
C MET A 1 -27.24 24.91 23.46
N GLY A 2 -27.58 25.75 22.48
CA GLY A 2 -28.57 25.40 21.44
C GLY A 2 -28.03 24.38 20.45
N PHE A 3 -28.92 23.55 19.90
CA PHE A 3 -28.61 22.52 18.90
C PHE A 3 -27.74 23.03 17.74
N GLY A 4 -27.95 24.28 17.29
CA GLY A 4 -27.14 24.90 16.23
C GLY A 4 -25.66 25.14 16.59
N ALA A 5 -25.33 25.40 17.87
CA ALA A 5 -23.95 25.53 18.31
C ALA A 5 -23.24 24.17 18.31
N PHE A 6 -23.92 23.13 18.79
CA PHE A 6 -23.40 21.77 18.80
C PHE A 6 -23.10 21.24 17.38
N VAL A 7 -24.01 21.47 16.43
CA VAL A 7 -23.82 21.07 15.02
C VAL A 7 -22.61 21.79 14.42
N ARG A 8 -22.50 23.11 14.60
CA ARG A 8 -21.36 23.90 14.09
C ARG A 8 -20.02 23.40 14.64
N ASP A 9 -19.96 23.14 15.95
CA ASP A 9 -18.72 22.73 16.61
C ASP A 9 -18.31 21.30 16.19
N SER A 10 -19.29 20.42 15.95
CA SER A 10 -19.05 19.07 15.40
C SER A 10 -18.52 19.10 13.96
N VAL A 11 -19.06 19.97 13.12
CA VAL A 11 -18.59 20.14 11.73
C VAL A 11 -17.16 20.68 11.70
N LEU A 12 -16.85 21.65 12.55
CA LEU A 12 -15.50 22.18 12.65
C LEU A 12 -14.49 21.11 13.10
N ALA A 13 -14.83 20.33 14.12
CA ALA A 13 -13.99 19.23 14.60
C ALA A 13 -13.64 18.24 13.47
N LEU A 14 -14.62 17.89 12.63
CA LEU A 14 -14.42 17.00 11.49
C LEU A 14 -13.50 17.62 10.43
N LEU A 15 -13.65 18.91 10.13
CA LEU A 15 -12.79 19.62 9.18
C LEU A 15 -11.34 19.65 9.64
N ILE A 16 -11.11 19.91 10.92
CA ILE A 16 -9.77 19.97 11.50
C ILE A 16 -9.13 18.59 11.48
N LEU A 17 -9.85 17.56 11.93
CA LEU A 17 -9.35 16.18 11.89
C LEU A 17 -8.95 15.76 10.46
N SER A 18 -9.80 16.09 9.49
CA SER A 18 -9.56 15.78 8.08
C SER A 18 -8.34 16.52 7.53
N ALA A 19 -8.21 17.82 7.83
CA ALA A 19 -7.11 18.64 7.36
C ALA A 19 -5.77 18.22 8.01
N SER A 20 -5.76 17.95 9.32
CA SER A 20 -4.57 17.44 10.02
C SER A 20 -4.18 16.04 9.54
N GLY A 21 -5.15 15.18 9.20
CA GLY A 21 -4.88 13.89 8.55
C GLY A 21 -4.26 14.02 7.19
N LEU A 22 -4.73 14.96 6.37
CA LEU A 22 -4.13 15.26 5.08
C LEU A 22 -2.68 15.74 5.24
N VAL A 23 -2.42 16.61 6.23
CA VAL A 23 -1.07 17.10 6.55
C VAL A 23 -0.17 15.97 7.01
N GLY A 24 -0.63 15.09 7.91
CA GLY A 24 0.15 13.91 8.35
C GLY A 24 0.51 13.00 7.17
N TYR A 25 -0.48 12.66 6.34
CA TYR A 25 -0.29 11.86 5.13
C TYR A 25 0.75 12.47 4.18
N PHE A 26 0.59 13.76 3.82
CA PHE A 26 1.51 14.42 2.90
C PHE A 26 2.89 14.65 3.51
N ARG A 27 2.98 14.93 4.81
CA ARG A 27 4.26 15.04 5.51
C ARG A 27 5.05 13.74 5.36
N ARG A 28 4.42 12.60 5.65
CA ARG A 28 5.08 11.29 5.52
C ARG A 28 5.42 10.95 4.07
N ARG A 29 4.57 11.35 3.12
CA ARG A 29 4.77 11.14 1.68
C ARG A 29 5.87 12.01 1.06
N TRP A 30 6.00 13.25 1.50
CA TRP A 30 6.86 14.28 0.90
C TRP A 30 8.10 14.64 1.70
N ALA A 31 8.32 14.01 2.86
CA ALA A 31 9.54 14.12 3.65
C ALA A 31 10.85 13.91 2.84
N TYR A 32 10.76 13.41 1.61
CA TYR A 32 11.89 13.06 0.75
C TYR A 32 11.86 13.68 -0.67
N ARG A 33 11.02 14.70 -0.95
CA ARG A 33 11.15 15.52 -2.18
C ARG A 33 11.73 16.91 -1.84
N PRO A 34 12.64 17.46 -2.67
CA PRO A 34 13.34 18.72 -2.38
C PRO A 34 12.47 20.00 -2.33
N LEU A 35 11.15 19.90 -2.54
CA LEU A 35 10.17 21.01 -2.48
C LEU A 35 9.53 21.17 -1.09
N HIS A 36 10.33 21.06 -0.03
CA HIS A 36 9.88 21.12 1.38
C HIS A 36 9.26 22.48 1.80
N LYS A 37 9.34 23.53 0.98
CA LYS A 37 9.08 24.91 1.41
C LYS A 37 7.61 25.33 1.47
N TYR A 38 6.67 24.57 0.88
CA TYR A 38 5.25 24.98 0.78
C TYR A 38 4.25 24.13 1.58
N GLY A 39 4.62 22.91 2.00
CA GLY A 39 3.75 22.05 2.82
C GLY A 39 3.69 22.49 4.29
N LEU A 40 4.78 23.06 4.80
CA LEU A 40 4.87 23.61 6.16
C LEU A 40 4.00 24.85 6.36
N THR A 41 3.86 25.69 5.32
CA THR A 41 3.14 26.96 5.37
C THR A 41 1.63 26.81 5.37
N LEU A 42 1.08 25.75 4.77
CA LEU A 42 -0.36 25.47 4.80
C LEU A 42 -0.81 24.85 6.14
N GLY A 43 0.03 24.00 6.74
CA GLY A 43 -0.18 23.51 8.11
C GLY A 43 -0.19 24.67 9.13
N ALA A 44 0.67 25.67 8.94
CA ALA A 44 0.68 26.90 9.74
C ALA A 44 -0.61 27.75 9.59
N MET A 45 -1.25 27.76 8.41
CA MET A 45 -2.54 28.46 8.20
C MET A 45 -3.72 27.81 8.93
N LEU A 46 -3.78 26.47 8.98
CA LEU A 46 -4.85 25.75 9.69
C LEU A 46 -4.74 25.89 11.22
N VAL A 47 -3.52 25.95 11.73
CA VAL A 47 -3.25 26.31 13.13
C VAL A 47 -3.65 27.77 13.43
N GLY A 48 -3.38 28.69 12.48
CA GLY A 48 -3.82 30.09 12.57
C GLY A 48 -5.35 30.26 12.60
N ALA A 49 -6.09 29.47 11.83
CA ALA A 49 -7.56 29.46 11.87
C ALA A 49 -8.11 28.89 13.20
N GLY A 50 -7.43 27.89 13.78
CA GLY A 50 -7.72 27.39 15.13
C GLY A 50 -7.52 28.45 16.22
N ALA A 51 -6.47 29.28 16.10
CA ALA A 51 -6.21 30.41 16.99
C ALA A 51 -7.26 31.54 16.86
N TYR A 52 -7.79 31.79 15.65
CA TYR A 52 -8.88 32.74 15.42
C TYR A 52 -10.18 32.32 16.12
N MET A 53 -10.46 31.02 16.19
CA MET A 53 -11.65 30.50 16.87
C MET A 53 -11.52 30.46 18.40
N PHE A 54 -10.31 30.26 18.93
CA PHE A 54 -9.99 30.39 20.35
C PHE A 54 -10.33 31.80 20.90
N LEU A 55 -10.07 32.84 20.11
CA LEU A 55 -10.40 34.24 20.45
C LEU A 55 -11.92 34.50 20.57
N ARG A 56 -12.78 33.55 20.20
CA ARG A 56 -14.25 33.72 20.11
C ARG A 56 -15.07 32.83 21.06
N SER A 57 -14.43 32.01 21.90
CA SER A 57 -15.10 31.05 22.82
C SER A 57 -15.10 31.52 24.29
N ASN A 58 -16.26 31.44 24.97
CA ASN A 58 -16.43 31.83 26.39
C ASN A 58 -15.80 30.86 27.41
N SER A 59 -15.25 29.72 26.97
CA SER A 59 -14.50 28.77 27.82
C SER A 59 -13.30 28.23 27.04
N GLY A 60 -12.29 29.08 26.86
CA GLY A 60 -11.19 28.86 25.91
C GLY A 60 -10.30 27.62 26.18
N THR A 61 -10.19 27.16 27.42
CA THR A 61 -9.27 26.06 27.80
C THR A 61 -9.73 24.68 27.33
N LEU A 62 -10.98 24.31 27.58
CA LEU A 62 -11.52 23.01 27.14
C LEU A 62 -11.55 22.91 25.61
N ALA A 63 -11.94 24.00 24.95
CA ALA A 63 -11.94 24.08 23.48
C ALA A 63 -10.53 23.91 22.89
N ALA A 64 -9.51 24.52 23.51
CA ALA A 64 -8.12 24.36 23.09
C ALA A 64 -7.60 22.91 23.25
N LEU A 65 -7.96 22.24 24.35
CA LEU A 65 -7.55 20.85 24.58
C LEU A 65 -8.19 19.87 23.57
N VAL A 66 -9.48 20.05 23.28
CA VAL A 66 -10.19 19.25 22.26
C VAL A 66 -9.58 19.48 20.88
N LEU A 67 -9.27 20.73 20.54
CA LEU A 67 -8.63 21.09 19.28
C LEU A 67 -7.25 20.43 19.12
N LEU A 68 -6.42 20.51 20.17
CA LEU A 68 -5.10 19.90 20.19
C LEU A 68 -5.20 18.38 20.01
N PHE A 69 -6.13 17.75 20.73
CA PHE A 69 -6.36 16.30 20.65
C PHE A 69 -6.78 15.88 19.23
N LEU A 70 -7.74 16.56 18.61
CA LEU A 70 -8.20 16.26 17.25
C LEU A 70 -7.10 16.47 16.21
N THR A 71 -6.27 17.50 16.39
CA THR A 71 -5.12 17.75 15.52
C THR A 71 -4.11 16.60 15.60
N MET A 72 -3.75 16.19 16.82
CA MET A 72 -2.84 15.06 17.06
C MET A 72 -3.40 13.75 16.51
N LEU A 73 -4.70 13.50 16.71
CA LEU A 73 -5.39 12.33 16.19
C LEU A 73 -5.37 12.29 14.66
N GLY A 74 -5.68 13.42 14.01
CA GLY A 74 -5.67 13.53 12.56
C GLY A 74 -4.29 13.23 12.02
N PHE A 75 -3.26 13.86 12.58
CA PHE A 75 -1.88 13.64 12.18
C PHE A 75 -1.42 12.19 12.30
N ALA A 76 -1.71 11.55 13.44
CA ALA A 76 -1.38 10.14 13.68
C ALA A 76 -2.12 9.20 12.71
N ALA A 77 -3.39 9.49 12.41
CA ALA A 77 -4.16 8.74 11.43
C ALA A 77 -3.57 8.91 10.01
N GLY A 78 -3.23 10.14 9.62
CA GLY A 78 -2.60 10.46 8.34
C GLY A 78 -1.27 9.76 8.13
N ASP A 79 -0.40 9.75 9.16
CA ASP A 79 0.84 8.98 9.15
C ASP A 79 0.57 7.47 9.04
N GLY A 80 -0.49 6.98 9.66
CA GLY A 80 -0.92 5.58 9.62
C GLY A 80 -1.35 5.09 8.23
N CYS A 81 -1.70 6.00 7.31
CA CYS A 81 -2.17 5.69 5.96
C CYS A 81 -1.05 5.42 4.94
N VAL A 82 0.22 5.41 5.37
CA VAL A 82 1.38 5.18 4.50
C VAL A 82 2.17 3.95 4.96
N ALA A 83 2.35 2.98 4.06
CA ALA A 83 3.14 1.76 4.24
C ALA A 83 4.50 1.85 3.52
N ILE A 84 5.41 0.93 3.81
CA ILE A 84 6.57 0.68 2.93
C ILE A 84 6.10 -0.17 1.76
N GLY A 85 6.43 0.21 0.53
CA GLY A 85 6.17 -0.63 -0.63
C GLY A 85 7.31 -1.62 -0.85
N LEU A 86 7.03 -2.91 -0.98
CA LEU A 86 7.99 -3.91 -1.44
C LEU A 86 7.51 -4.44 -2.80
N THR A 87 8.35 -4.28 -3.80
CA THR A 87 8.06 -4.76 -5.15
C THR A 87 9.32 -5.33 -5.81
N GLY A 88 9.16 -5.90 -7.00
CA GLY A 88 10.24 -6.56 -7.73
C GLY A 88 9.71 -7.24 -8.99
N GLY A 89 10.64 -7.56 -9.89
CA GLY A 89 10.32 -8.37 -11.07
C GLY A 89 10.11 -9.84 -10.72
N ILE A 90 9.62 -10.60 -11.68
CA ILE A 90 9.57 -12.06 -11.55
C ILE A 90 10.99 -12.62 -11.28
N ALA A 91 11.06 -13.60 -10.36
CA ALA A 91 12.30 -14.29 -9.98
C ALA A 91 13.45 -13.39 -9.45
N THR A 92 13.16 -12.19 -8.95
CA THR A 92 14.19 -11.31 -8.35
C THR A 92 14.51 -11.61 -6.88
N GLY A 93 13.78 -12.52 -6.22
CA GLY A 93 13.99 -12.82 -4.79
C GLY A 93 13.17 -11.97 -3.81
N LYS A 94 12.12 -11.29 -4.28
CA LYS A 94 11.17 -10.53 -3.44
C LYS A 94 10.63 -11.33 -2.26
N SER A 95 10.29 -12.61 -2.46
CA SER A 95 9.80 -13.48 -1.38
C SER A 95 10.84 -13.72 -0.29
N THR A 96 12.12 -13.84 -0.66
CA THR A 96 13.24 -13.93 0.30
C THR A 96 13.35 -12.66 1.14
N VAL A 97 13.26 -11.49 0.50
CA VAL A 97 13.27 -10.19 1.18
C VAL A 97 12.07 -10.04 2.13
N SER A 98 10.86 -10.33 1.63
CA SER A 98 9.60 -10.31 2.40
C SER A 98 9.66 -11.22 3.63
N LYS A 99 10.18 -12.45 3.46
CA LYS A 99 10.41 -13.38 4.56
C LYS A 99 11.39 -12.82 5.58
N ARG A 100 12.54 -12.30 5.14
CA ARG A 100 13.57 -11.78 6.04
C ARG A 100 13.10 -10.54 6.81
N LEU A 101 12.36 -9.63 6.17
CA LEU A 101 11.75 -8.49 6.84
C LEU A 101 10.75 -8.94 7.92
N ARG A 102 9.95 -9.98 7.64
CA ARG A 102 9.04 -10.57 8.63
C ARG A 102 9.79 -11.15 9.84
N GLU A 103 10.90 -11.87 9.61
CA GLU A 103 11.75 -12.39 10.69
C GLU A 103 12.34 -11.28 11.57
N LYS A 104 12.66 -10.12 11.00
CA LYS A 104 13.13 -8.94 11.73
C LYS A 104 12.02 -8.22 12.50
N GLY A 105 10.75 -8.59 12.30
CA GLY A 105 9.59 -8.00 12.98
C GLY A 105 8.82 -6.96 12.17
N ALA A 106 9.05 -6.86 10.86
CA ALA A 106 8.14 -6.12 9.98
C ALA A 106 6.83 -6.88 9.79
N VAL A 107 5.70 -6.18 9.79
CA VAL A 107 4.42 -6.77 9.42
C VAL A 107 4.25 -6.65 7.91
N ILE A 108 4.00 -7.76 7.24
CA ILE A 108 3.85 -7.82 5.78
C ILE A 108 2.39 -8.04 5.43
N ILE A 109 1.81 -7.12 4.67
CA ILE A 109 0.52 -7.29 3.99
C ILE A 109 0.81 -7.72 2.56
N ASP A 110 0.49 -8.96 2.24
CA ASP A 110 0.73 -9.55 0.92
C ASP A 110 -0.49 -9.31 0.01
N ALA A 111 -0.29 -8.53 -1.06
CA ALA A 111 -1.35 -8.19 -2.00
C ALA A 111 -1.95 -9.43 -2.69
N ASP A 112 -1.16 -10.49 -2.93
CA ASP A 112 -1.65 -11.72 -3.55
C ASP A 112 -2.53 -12.51 -2.56
N VAL A 113 -2.23 -12.45 -1.27
CA VAL A 113 -3.07 -13.07 -0.22
C VAL A 113 -4.37 -12.28 -0.08
N VAL A 114 -4.30 -10.96 0.02
CA VAL A 114 -5.49 -10.10 0.11
C VAL A 114 -6.38 -10.28 -1.11
N ALA A 115 -5.81 -10.34 -2.32
CA ALA A 115 -6.55 -10.58 -3.56
C ALA A 115 -7.33 -11.90 -3.56
N ARG A 116 -6.86 -12.91 -2.83
CA ARG A 116 -7.56 -14.20 -2.68
C ARG A 116 -8.68 -14.11 -1.65
N GLN A 117 -8.47 -13.39 -0.56
CA GLN A 117 -9.45 -13.24 0.52
C GLN A 117 -10.66 -12.39 0.07
N VAL A 118 -10.42 -11.31 -0.68
CA VAL A 118 -11.52 -10.42 -1.11
C VAL A 118 -12.48 -11.07 -2.12
N VAL A 119 -12.09 -12.20 -2.72
CA VAL A 119 -12.93 -12.97 -3.65
C VAL A 119 -13.47 -14.26 -3.03
N GLU A 120 -13.35 -14.44 -1.72
CA GLU A 120 -13.99 -15.56 -1.03
C GLU A 120 -15.52 -15.48 -1.12
N PRO A 121 -16.22 -16.64 -1.07
CA PRO A 121 -17.68 -16.66 -1.13
C PRO A 121 -18.32 -15.72 -0.10
N GLY A 122 -19.27 -14.91 -0.55
CA GLY A 122 -19.94 -13.92 0.30
C GLY A 122 -19.26 -12.55 0.35
N GLN A 123 -18.07 -12.39 -0.24
CA GLN A 123 -17.45 -11.07 -0.39
C GLN A 123 -18.08 -10.27 -1.54
N PRO A 124 -18.02 -8.92 -1.49
CA PRO A 124 -18.53 -8.08 -2.58
C PRO A 124 -17.86 -8.34 -3.93
N ALA A 125 -16.53 -8.59 -3.96
CA ALA A 125 -15.83 -8.85 -5.20
C ALA A 125 -16.23 -10.21 -5.80
N HIS A 126 -16.44 -11.24 -4.96
CA HIS A 126 -16.98 -12.54 -5.40
C HIS A 126 -18.32 -12.39 -6.11
N ARG A 127 -19.27 -11.66 -5.49
CA ARG A 127 -20.60 -11.40 -6.11
C ARG A 127 -20.48 -10.66 -7.44
N ALA A 128 -19.61 -9.66 -7.52
CA ALA A 128 -19.38 -8.90 -8.75
C ALA A 128 -18.81 -9.79 -9.87
N ILE A 129 -17.86 -10.68 -9.54
CA ILE A 129 -17.28 -11.62 -10.48
C ILE A 129 -18.34 -12.61 -10.98
N VAL A 130 -19.13 -13.21 -10.09
CA VAL A 130 -20.19 -14.15 -10.48
C VAL A 130 -21.26 -13.48 -11.34
N ALA A 131 -21.61 -12.23 -11.06
CA ALA A 131 -22.54 -11.46 -11.89
C ALA A 131 -21.99 -11.19 -13.30
N ALA A 132 -20.69 -10.97 -13.44
CA ALA A 132 -20.05 -10.66 -14.73
C ALA A 132 -19.73 -11.90 -15.58
N PHE A 133 -19.36 -13.03 -14.95
CA PHE A 133 -18.85 -14.22 -15.63
C PHE A 133 -19.76 -15.45 -15.50
N GLY A 134 -20.87 -15.34 -14.75
CA GLY A 134 -21.81 -16.42 -14.50
C GLY A 134 -21.36 -17.37 -13.38
N THR A 135 -22.16 -18.41 -13.13
CA THR A 135 -21.88 -19.41 -12.11
C THR A 135 -20.94 -20.51 -12.59
N ASP A 136 -20.67 -20.60 -13.89
CA ASP A 136 -19.83 -21.64 -14.48
C ASP A 136 -18.37 -21.55 -14.03
N ILE A 137 -17.95 -20.40 -13.51
CA ILE A 137 -16.61 -20.17 -12.95
C ILE A 137 -16.52 -20.54 -11.46
N LEU A 138 -17.55 -21.19 -10.90
CA LEU A 138 -17.58 -21.63 -9.51
C LEU A 138 -17.29 -23.13 -9.37
N ASN A 139 -16.55 -23.46 -8.32
CA ASN A 139 -16.44 -24.81 -7.79
C ASN A 139 -17.75 -25.23 -7.09
N PRO A 140 -17.94 -26.53 -6.78
CA PRO A 140 -19.13 -27.01 -6.06
C PRO A 140 -19.37 -26.34 -4.70
N ASP A 141 -18.30 -25.90 -4.02
CA ASP A 141 -18.33 -25.19 -2.74
C ASP A 141 -18.59 -23.67 -2.90
N ARG A 142 -18.92 -23.21 -4.11
CA ARG A 142 -19.12 -21.81 -4.51
C ARG A 142 -17.87 -20.94 -4.46
N THR A 143 -16.68 -21.50 -4.26
CA THR A 143 -15.41 -20.77 -4.46
C THR A 143 -15.13 -20.59 -5.95
N LEU A 144 -14.26 -19.64 -6.32
CA LEU A 144 -13.88 -19.43 -7.72
C LEU A 144 -12.97 -20.55 -8.22
N ASP A 145 -13.32 -21.16 -9.36
CA ASP A 145 -12.40 -21.99 -10.14
C ASP A 145 -11.37 -21.07 -10.82
N ARG A 146 -10.18 -21.00 -10.23
CA ARG A 146 -9.09 -20.13 -10.69
C ARG A 146 -8.50 -20.58 -12.02
N ALA A 147 -8.50 -21.88 -12.29
CA ALA A 147 -7.96 -22.41 -13.54
C ALA A 147 -8.89 -22.00 -14.69
N LYS A 148 -10.20 -22.21 -14.49
CA LYS A 148 -11.22 -21.83 -15.46
C LYS A 148 -11.29 -20.32 -15.66
N LEU A 149 -11.41 -19.55 -14.59
CA LEU A 149 -11.42 -18.09 -14.66
C LEU A 149 -10.13 -17.53 -15.28
N GLY A 150 -8.97 -18.09 -14.90
CA GLY A 150 -7.68 -17.73 -15.46
C GLY A 150 -7.62 -17.96 -16.98
N SER A 151 -8.09 -19.11 -17.46
CA SER A 151 -8.14 -19.42 -18.89
C SER A 151 -9.03 -18.45 -19.68
N LEU A 152 -10.15 -18.02 -19.09
CA LEU A 152 -11.09 -17.08 -19.71
C LEU A 152 -10.50 -15.67 -19.86
N VAL A 153 -9.72 -15.20 -18.89
CA VAL A 153 -9.14 -13.84 -18.89
C VAL A 153 -7.73 -13.77 -19.49
N PHE A 154 -7.05 -14.91 -19.64
CA PHE A 154 -5.69 -14.93 -20.17
C PHE A 154 -5.65 -14.57 -21.67
N ASN A 155 -6.63 -15.04 -22.45
CA ASN A 155 -6.66 -14.80 -23.90
C ASN A 155 -7.53 -13.60 -24.31
N ASP A 156 -8.26 -12.99 -23.38
CA ASP A 156 -9.22 -11.92 -23.68
C ASP A 156 -8.94 -10.67 -22.80
N PRO A 157 -8.32 -9.62 -23.37
CA PRO A 157 -8.03 -8.38 -22.66
C PRO A 157 -9.27 -7.68 -22.10
N ALA A 158 -10.43 -7.78 -22.77
CA ALA A 158 -11.67 -7.16 -22.30
C ALA A 158 -12.19 -7.88 -21.05
N LYS A 159 -12.19 -9.21 -21.05
CA LYS A 159 -12.53 -10.01 -19.86
C LYS A 159 -11.55 -9.75 -18.71
N ARG A 160 -10.27 -9.60 -19.00
CA ARG A 160 -9.28 -9.24 -17.97
C ARG A 160 -9.57 -7.87 -17.35
N ALA A 161 -9.95 -6.88 -18.15
CA ALA A 161 -10.35 -5.57 -17.66
C ALA A 161 -11.61 -5.65 -16.77
N THR A 162 -12.60 -6.45 -17.16
CA THR A 162 -13.80 -6.70 -16.33
C THR A 162 -13.47 -7.38 -15.01
N LEU A 163 -12.59 -8.39 -15.01
CA LEU A 163 -12.16 -9.03 -13.76
C LEU A 163 -11.43 -8.03 -12.84
N ASN A 164 -10.54 -7.21 -13.41
CA ASN A 164 -9.82 -6.20 -12.65
C ASN A 164 -10.76 -5.14 -12.08
N SER A 165 -11.78 -4.68 -12.83
CA SER A 165 -12.75 -3.70 -12.33
C SER A 165 -13.60 -4.24 -11.18
N CYS A 166 -13.87 -5.54 -11.17
CA CYS A 166 -14.58 -6.22 -10.08
C CYS A 166 -13.74 -6.32 -8.80
N THR A 167 -12.42 -6.49 -8.90
CA THR A 167 -11.55 -6.81 -7.75
C THR A 167 -10.78 -5.62 -7.21
N HIS A 168 -10.28 -4.74 -8.07
CA HIS A 168 -9.24 -3.76 -7.75
C HIS A 168 -9.62 -2.85 -6.56
N LYS A 169 -10.84 -2.29 -6.57
CA LYS A 169 -11.33 -1.45 -5.47
C LYS A 169 -11.38 -2.19 -4.13
N HIS A 170 -11.74 -3.47 -4.15
CA HIS A 170 -11.88 -4.27 -2.94
C HIS A 170 -10.53 -4.69 -2.37
N ILE A 171 -9.57 -5.01 -3.24
CA ILE A 171 -8.18 -5.29 -2.83
C ILE A 171 -7.58 -4.06 -2.14
N LEU A 172 -7.68 -2.89 -2.78
CA LEU A 172 -7.14 -1.65 -2.23
C LEU A 172 -7.77 -1.28 -0.89
N LEU A 173 -9.10 -1.39 -0.77
CA LEU A 173 -9.80 -1.12 0.49
C LEU A 173 -9.36 -2.09 1.59
N ALA A 174 -9.28 -3.39 1.28
CA ALA A 174 -8.86 -4.39 2.26
C ALA A 174 -7.43 -4.14 2.76
N MET A 175 -6.48 -3.88 1.84
CA MET A 175 -5.11 -3.52 2.21
C MET A 175 -5.04 -2.24 3.05
N PHE A 176 -5.84 -1.22 2.69
CA PHE A 176 -5.89 0.04 3.42
C PHE A 176 -6.45 -0.13 4.84
N PHE A 177 -7.55 -0.88 5.01
CA PHE A 177 -8.11 -1.14 6.33
C PHE A 177 -7.17 -1.97 7.20
N GLU A 178 -6.49 -2.96 6.61
CA GLU A 178 -5.49 -3.75 7.32
C GLU A 178 -4.30 -2.88 7.78
N LEU A 179 -3.82 -1.98 6.90
CA LEU A 179 -2.79 -1.01 7.25
C LEU A 179 -3.22 -0.12 8.43
N LEU A 180 -4.42 0.45 8.36
CA LEU A 180 -4.93 1.34 9.40
C LEU A 180 -5.08 0.60 10.73
N TYR A 181 -5.61 -0.63 10.71
CA TYR A 181 -5.72 -1.48 11.88
C TYR A 181 -4.35 -1.75 12.51
N LEU A 182 -3.36 -2.14 11.68
CA LEU A 182 -2.02 -2.43 12.16
C LEU A 182 -1.33 -1.19 12.75
N ARG A 183 -1.46 -0.03 12.10
CA ARG A 183 -0.79 1.21 12.52
C ARG A 183 -1.46 1.90 13.71
N VAL A 184 -2.78 2.01 13.69
CA VAL A 184 -3.54 2.78 14.69
C VAL A 184 -3.88 1.92 15.90
N VAL A 185 -4.36 0.70 15.68
CA VAL A 185 -4.83 -0.18 16.77
C VAL A 185 -3.67 -1.01 17.32
N LYS A 186 -2.93 -1.72 16.47
CA LYS A 186 -1.82 -2.59 16.90
C LYS A 186 -0.49 -1.85 17.11
N ARG A 187 -0.42 -0.56 16.73
CA ARG A 187 0.79 0.27 16.83
C ARG A 187 2.02 -0.38 16.19
N ALA A 188 1.81 -1.14 15.11
CA ALA A 188 2.88 -1.78 14.35
C ALA A 188 3.81 -0.70 13.78
N LYS A 189 5.10 -0.76 14.12
CA LYS A 189 6.06 0.28 13.71
C LYS A 189 6.37 0.21 12.20
N LEU A 190 6.54 -1.01 11.67
CA LEU A 190 6.91 -1.23 10.29
C LEU A 190 5.86 -2.13 9.61
N VAL A 191 5.10 -1.54 8.69
CA VAL A 191 4.13 -2.25 7.86
C VAL A 191 4.56 -2.14 6.40
N VAL A 192 4.63 -3.28 5.71
CA VAL A 192 5.11 -3.39 4.34
C VAL A 192 3.99 -3.95 3.46
N PHE A 193 3.67 -3.26 2.38
CA PHE A 193 2.85 -3.79 1.29
C PHE A 193 3.73 -4.59 0.34
N ASP A 194 3.55 -5.89 0.31
CA ASP A 194 4.25 -6.78 -0.61
C ASP A 194 3.41 -6.97 -1.88
N ALA A 195 3.76 -6.25 -2.95
CA ALA A 195 3.00 -6.21 -4.20
C ALA A 195 3.95 -6.31 -5.42
N PRO A 196 3.96 -7.43 -6.16
CA PRO A 196 4.78 -7.58 -7.37
C PRO A 196 4.48 -6.54 -8.46
N LEU A 197 3.21 -6.14 -8.56
CA LEU A 197 2.69 -5.20 -9.56
C LEU A 197 2.41 -3.81 -8.99
N LEU A 198 3.22 -3.38 -8.00
CA LEU A 198 2.97 -2.14 -7.24
C LEU A 198 2.84 -0.91 -8.16
N PHE A 199 3.77 -0.74 -9.10
CA PHE A 199 3.76 0.40 -10.03
C PHE A 199 2.71 0.25 -11.13
N GLU A 200 2.48 -0.98 -11.60
CA GLU A 200 1.46 -1.28 -12.61
C GLU A 200 0.04 -1.04 -12.09
N THR A 201 -0.16 -1.16 -10.77
CA THR A 201 -1.43 -0.88 -10.10
C THR A 201 -1.72 0.63 -10.00
N GLN A 202 -0.70 1.48 -10.20
CA GLN A 202 -0.70 2.96 -10.11
C GLN A 202 -1.15 3.54 -8.76
N ILE A 203 -2.24 3.06 -8.18
CA ILE A 203 -2.81 3.58 -6.93
C ILE A 203 -1.93 3.22 -5.71
N LEU A 204 -1.34 2.03 -5.69
CA LEU A 204 -0.51 1.58 -4.56
C LEU A 204 0.72 2.47 -4.32
N GLU A 205 1.27 3.10 -5.38
CA GLU A 205 2.42 3.99 -5.27
C GLU A 205 2.13 5.27 -4.47
N TYR A 206 0.85 5.65 -4.35
CA TYR A 206 0.44 6.79 -3.54
C TYR A 206 0.47 6.46 -2.05
N PHE A 207 0.11 5.22 -1.68
CA PHE A 207 0.06 4.74 -0.30
C PHE A 207 1.37 4.12 0.21
N CYS A 208 2.39 4.06 -0.64
CA CYS A 208 3.69 3.49 -0.30
C CYS A 208 4.79 4.57 -0.25
N THR A 209 5.50 4.68 0.87
CA THR A 209 6.75 5.45 1.00
C THR A 209 7.55 4.94 2.19
N PRO A 210 8.81 4.51 2.00
CA PRO A 210 9.54 4.38 0.75
C PRO A 210 9.09 3.14 -0.04
N ILE A 211 9.33 3.14 -1.34
CA ILE A 211 9.19 1.97 -2.21
C ILE A 211 10.56 1.31 -2.36
N VAL A 212 10.64 0.04 -1.97
CA VAL A 212 11.79 -0.85 -2.05
C VAL A 212 11.59 -1.79 -3.24
N VAL A 213 12.51 -1.77 -4.20
CA VAL A 213 12.53 -2.69 -5.34
C VAL A 213 13.62 -3.73 -5.15
N VAL A 214 13.27 -5.00 -5.30
CA VAL A 214 14.25 -6.08 -5.43
C VAL A 214 14.58 -6.30 -6.90
N ALA A 215 15.82 -6.03 -7.26
CA ALA A 215 16.35 -6.09 -8.62
C ALA A 215 17.41 -7.19 -8.75
N CYS A 216 17.58 -7.72 -9.96
CA CYS A 216 18.73 -8.51 -10.36
C CYS A 216 18.89 -8.44 -11.88
N SER A 217 19.99 -8.95 -12.41
CA SER A 217 20.25 -9.03 -13.84
C SER A 217 19.21 -9.90 -14.55
N GLU A 218 18.95 -9.60 -15.84
CA GLU A 218 18.03 -10.39 -16.67
C GLU A 218 18.49 -11.84 -16.80
N ALA A 219 19.80 -12.08 -16.89
CA ALA A 219 20.40 -13.41 -16.90
C ALA A 219 20.05 -14.21 -15.63
N ASN A 220 20.14 -13.56 -14.46
CA ASN A 220 19.75 -14.17 -13.19
C ASN A 220 18.23 -14.39 -13.09
N GLN A 221 17.41 -13.45 -13.58
CA GLN A 221 15.96 -13.62 -13.63
C GLN A 221 15.56 -14.83 -14.48
N LEU A 222 16.11 -14.94 -15.69
CA LEU A 222 15.85 -16.05 -16.61
C LEU A 222 16.23 -17.38 -15.99
N THR A 223 17.47 -17.49 -15.50
CA THR A 223 17.99 -18.73 -14.89
C THR A 223 17.14 -19.19 -13.70
N ARG A 224 16.80 -18.26 -12.81
CA ARG A 224 15.96 -18.55 -11.63
C ARG A 224 14.53 -18.91 -12.03
N LEU A 225 13.94 -18.20 -12.99
CA LEU A 225 12.57 -18.46 -13.46
C LEU A 225 12.46 -19.82 -14.15
N MET A 226 13.40 -20.14 -15.04
CA MET A 226 13.46 -21.43 -15.72
C MET A 226 13.62 -22.58 -14.72
N SER A 227 14.50 -22.42 -13.73
CA SER A 227 14.73 -23.44 -12.69
C SER A 227 13.52 -23.66 -11.80
N ARG A 228 12.83 -22.57 -11.39
CA ARG A 228 11.68 -22.61 -10.49
C ARG A 228 10.44 -23.19 -11.16
N ASP A 229 10.12 -22.72 -12.38
CA ASP A 229 8.87 -23.05 -13.06
C ASP A 229 9.03 -24.18 -14.09
N LYS A 230 10.26 -24.69 -14.30
CA LYS A 230 10.60 -25.72 -15.31
C LYS A 230 10.12 -25.36 -16.72
N LEU A 231 10.38 -24.12 -17.13
CA LEU A 231 9.91 -23.56 -18.41
C LEU A 231 11.05 -23.47 -19.44
N PRO A 232 10.73 -23.58 -20.74
CA PRO A 232 11.68 -23.24 -21.79
C PRO A 232 11.98 -21.74 -21.78
N LYS A 233 13.18 -21.37 -22.25
CA LYS A 233 13.70 -20.00 -22.26
C LYS A 233 12.70 -19.01 -22.87
N ASP A 234 12.10 -19.33 -24.01
CA ASP A 234 11.18 -18.42 -24.70
C ASP A 234 9.94 -18.08 -23.88
N GLN A 235 9.41 -19.05 -23.13
CA GLN A 235 8.27 -18.80 -22.24
C GLN A 235 8.69 -17.98 -21.02
N ALA A 236 9.88 -18.23 -20.46
CA ALA A 236 10.42 -17.44 -19.36
C ALA A 236 10.63 -15.97 -19.78
N THR A 237 11.22 -15.73 -20.96
CA THR A 237 11.41 -14.38 -21.53
C THR A 237 10.08 -13.66 -21.72
N LYS A 238 9.07 -14.33 -22.33
CA LYS A 238 7.73 -13.74 -22.50
C LYS A 238 7.09 -13.33 -21.18
N ARG A 239 7.29 -14.11 -20.11
CA ARG A 239 6.77 -13.77 -18.76
C ARG A 239 7.48 -12.58 -18.14
N ILE A 240 8.79 -12.46 -18.32
CA ILE A 240 9.57 -11.31 -17.85
C ILE A 240 9.12 -10.04 -18.59
N GLN A 241 9.01 -10.10 -19.92
CA GLN A 241 8.63 -8.97 -20.77
C GLN A 241 7.16 -8.54 -20.62
N ALA A 242 6.30 -9.38 -20.06
CA ALA A 242 4.91 -9.02 -19.76
C ALA A 242 4.77 -8.06 -18.56
N GLN A 243 5.83 -7.88 -17.77
CA GLN A 243 5.88 -6.95 -16.63
C GLN A 243 6.61 -5.66 -17.01
N MET A 244 6.41 -4.59 -16.24
CA MET A 244 7.21 -3.37 -16.39
C MET A 244 8.70 -3.70 -16.27
N PRO A 245 9.57 -3.17 -17.17
CA PRO A 245 11.00 -3.41 -17.11
C PRO A 245 11.58 -3.13 -15.73
N LEU A 246 12.42 -4.04 -15.23
CA LEU A 246 12.97 -3.92 -13.88
C LEU A 246 13.80 -2.64 -13.69
N ALA A 247 14.53 -2.21 -14.72
CA ALA A 247 15.27 -0.95 -14.70
C ALA A 247 14.34 0.26 -14.49
N GLU A 248 13.16 0.25 -15.10
CA GLU A 248 12.15 1.31 -14.92
C GLU A 248 11.58 1.28 -13.49
N LYS A 249 11.28 0.08 -12.95
CA LYS A 249 10.87 -0.06 -11.55
C LYS A 249 11.94 0.47 -10.60
N ALA A 250 13.20 0.11 -10.82
CA ALA A 250 14.33 0.55 -10.01
C ALA A 250 14.51 2.08 -10.05
N ALA A 251 14.34 2.70 -11.22
CA ALA A 251 14.41 4.15 -11.37
C ALA A 251 13.27 4.90 -10.64
N LYS A 252 12.11 4.26 -10.46
CA LYS A 252 10.97 4.80 -9.71
C LYS A 252 11.05 4.52 -8.19
N ALA A 253 11.96 3.66 -7.75
CA ALA A 253 12.08 3.23 -6.36
C ALA A 253 12.79 4.27 -5.49
N ASN A 254 12.52 4.24 -4.19
CA ASN A 254 13.32 4.97 -3.21
C ASN A 254 14.57 4.19 -2.79
N ILE A 255 14.46 2.85 -2.75
CA ILE A 255 15.54 1.94 -2.35
C ILE A 255 15.57 0.79 -3.35
N VAL A 256 16.76 0.45 -3.85
CA VAL A 256 16.96 -0.71 -4.73
C VAL A 256 17.82 -1.74 -3.99
N LEU A 257 17.30 -2.95 -3.86
CA LEU A 257 18.03 -4.11 -3.34
C LEU A 257 18.54 -4.95 -4.51
N ASP A 258 19.84 -4.91 -4.76
CA ASP A 258 20.45 -5.73 -5.80
C ASP A 258 20.68 -7.17 -5.31
N ASN A 259 20.12 -8.13 -6.03
CA ASN A 259 20.20 -9.57 -5.79
C ASN A 259 20.95 -10.30 -6.92
N ASN A 260 22.10 -9.73 -7.31
CA ASN A 260 23.03 -10.34 -8.26
C ASN A 260 24.06 -11.27 -7.62
N ASP A 261 24.37 -11.06 -6.34
CA ASP A 261 25.36 -11.83 -5.60
C ASP A 261 24.76 -13.07 -4.92
N SER A 262 25.32 -13.47 -3.77
CA SER A 262 24.86 -14.61 -3.00
C SER A 262 23.59 -14.30 -2.16
N PRO A 263 22.81 -15.32 -1.77
CA PRO A 263 21.67 -15.15 -0.86
C PRO A 263 22.05 -14.46 0.47
N GLU A 264 23.25 -14.70 0.98
CA GLU A 264 23.75 -14.11 2.22
C GLU A 264 24.03 -12.61 2.05
N ALA A 265 24.54 -12.20 0.88
CA ALA A 265 24.74 -10.79 0.56
C ALA A 265 23.39 -10.05 0.52
N LEU A 266 22.37 -10.65 -0.10
CA LEU A 266 21.01 -10.10 -0.08
C LEU A 266 20.48 -9.97 1.34
N ILE A 267 20.64 -10.99 2.18
CA ILE A 267 20.18 -10.95 3.58
C ILE A 267 20.85 -9.80 4.35
N LYS A 268 22.17 -9.58 4.17
CA LYS A 268 22.87 -8.45 4.79
C LYS A 268 22.30 -7.11 4.33
N LEU A 269 21.99 -6.97 3.03
CA LEU A 269 21.40 -5.76 2.46
C LEU A 269 19.99 -5.51 3.01
N VAL A 270 19.17 -6.55 3.14
CA VAL A 270 17.83 -6.47 3.74
C VAL A 270 17.93 -6.06 5.21
N ASP A 271 18.89 -6.61 5.96
CA ASP A 271 19.11 -6.29 7.36
C ASP A 271 19.51 -4.82 7.55
N ALA A 272 20.44 -4.32 6.73
CA ALA A 272 20.84 -2.91 6.74
C ALA A 272 19.68 -1.98 6.35
N THR A 273 18.89 -2.38 5.36
CA THR A 273 17.69 -1.65 4.93
C THR A 273 16.65 -1.62 6.04
N TYR A 274 16.39 -2.74 6.72
CA TYR A 274 15.47 -2.81 7.84
C TYR A 274 15.86 -1.84 8.97
N GLU A 275 17.14 -1.77 9.34
CA GLU A 275 17.60 -0.84 10.37
C GLU A 275 17.43 0.62 9.94
N THR A 276 17.64 0.92 8.66
CA THR A 276 17.40 2.26 8.11
C THR A 276 15.92 2.59 8.16
N LEU A 277 15.06 1.67 7.72
CA LEU A 277 13.62 1.84 7.71
C LEU A 277 13.09 2.04 9.14
N LYS A 278 13.55 1.25 10.11
CA LYS A 278 13.12 1.33 11.51
C LYS A 278 13.52 2.64 12.21
N ARG A 279 14.67 3.23 11.85
CA ARG A 279 15.09 4.52 12.40
C ARG A 279 14.28 5.69 11.84
N VAL A 280 13.83 5.54 10.59
CA VAL A 280 13.19 6.62 9.84
C VAL A 280 11.65 6.57 9.92
N TYR A 281 11.04 5.38 10.03
CA TYR A 281 9.60 5.13 9.84
C TYR A 281 8.91 4.41 11.00
#